data_AF-A0A0S8CJA3-F1
#
_entry.id   AF-A0A0S8CJA3-F1
#
_cell.length_a   1.000
_cell.length_b   1.000
_cell.length_c   1.000
_cell.angle_alpha   90.00
_cell.angle_beta   90.00
_cell.angle_gamma   90.00
#
_symmetry.space_group_name_H-M   'P 1'
#
loop_
_entity.id
_entity.type
_entity.pdbx_description
1 polymer ?
#
loop_
_entity_poly.entity_id
_entity_poly.type
_entity_poly.pdbx_seq_one_letter_code
_entity_poly.pdbx_strand_id
1 'polypeptide(L)'
;MLERLKVNPSRLSLKWVSAAEAPRFVTLITSFSERITELGPLGSSEGLEVDRLKVKLKAAMMALEGKRLRMVIARQSKFMKQGNTYREIPPDHKLTADWEKTVMEEMASQELLLHLRERALPVEELAELLDLTWEDVIDYFKKLEKKQLVEPDRLIVT
;
A
#
# COMPACT_ATOMS: atom_id res chain seq x y z
N MET A 1 -5.14 -5.54 -2.00
CA MET A 1 -4.48 -4.34 -1.43
C MET A 1 -4.89 -4.09 0.02
N LEU A 2 -6.17 -3.88 0.34
CA LEU A 2 -6.60 -3.68 1.75
C LEU A 2 -6.24 -4.87 2.66
N GLU A 3 -6.39 -6.10 2.17
CA GLU A 3 -5.97 -7.29 2.90
C GLU A 3 -4.46 -7.30 3.20
N ARG A 4 -3.64 -6.77 2.28
CA ARG A 4 -2.18 -6.63 2.49
C ARG A 4 -1.87 -5.62 3.61
N LEU A 5 -2.72 -4.60 3.74
CA LEU A 5 -2.68 -3.63 4.83
C LEU A 5 -3.32 -4.14 6.13
N LYS A 6 -3.82 -5.39 6.14
CA LYS A 6 -4.61 -5.98 7.23
C LYS A 6 -5.86 -5.17 7.58
N VAL A 7 -6.41 -4.44 6.60
CA VAL A 7 -7.67 -3.71 6.71
C VAL A 7 -8.79 -4.58 6.12
N ASN A 8 -9.93 -4.66 6.81
CA ASN A 8 -11.07 -5.44 6.31
C ASN A 8 -11.54 -4.90 4.94
N PRO A 9 -11.54 -5.72 3.87
CA PRO A 9 -11.91 -5.26 2.53
C PRO A 9 -13.33 -4.71 2.43
N SER A 10 -14.22 -5.13 3.32
CA SER A 10 -15.59 -4.62 3.41
C SER A 10 -15.65 -3.13 3.75
N ARG A 11 -14.54 -2.52 4.20
CA ARG A 11 -14.43 -1.08 4.44
C ARG A 11 -14.34 -0.23 3.18
N LEU A 12 -14.16 -0.84 2.02
CA LEU A 12 -14.16 -0.16 0.73
C LEU A 12 -15.15 -0.83 -0.21
N SER A 13 -16.06 -0.02 -0.75
CA SER A 13 -17.01 -0.46 -1.76
C SER A 13 -16.91 0.46 -2.97
N LEU A 14 -16.65 -0.13 -4.15
CA LEU A 14 -16.71 0.57 -5.43
C LEU A 14 -17.87 0.01 -6.23
N LYS A 15 -18.93 0.82 -6.40
CA LYS A 15 -20.14 0.45 -7.14
C LYS A 15 -20.51 1.57 -8.11
N TRP A 16 -20.83 1.19 -9.34
CA TRP A 16 -21.31 2.12 -10.36
C TRP A 16 -22.83 2.30 -10.22
N VAL A 17 -23.28 3.54 -10.27
CA VAL A 17 -24.70 3.91 -10.24
C VAL A 17 -24.92 5.06 -11.21
N SER A 18 -25.95 4.96 -12.04
CA SER A 18 -26.36 6.06 -12.92
C SER A 18 -27.07 7.16 -12.13
N ALA A 19 -26.97 8.41 -12.59
CA ALA A 19 -27.72 9.53 -12.03
C ALA A 19 -29.26 9.33 -12.10
N ALA A 20 -29.74 8.46 -12.99
CA ALA A 20 -31.16 8.12 -13.10
C ALA A 20 -31.63 7.03 -12.09
N GLU A 21 -30.71 6.37 -11.40
CA GLU A 21 -31.00 5.25 -10.48
C GLU A 21 -31.02 5.71 -9.00
N ALA A 22 -31.73 6.80 -8.69
CA ALA A 22 -31.75 7.35 -7.33
C ALA A 22 -32.13 6.32 -6.23
N PRO A 23 -33.14 5.44 -6.40
CA PRO A 23 -33.45 4.41 -5.41
C PRO A 23 -32.28 3.45 -5.15
N ARG A 24 -31.55 3.06 -6.20
CA ARG A 24 -30.38 2.17 -6.10
C ARG A 24 -29.24 2.84 -5.35
N PHE A 25 -29.00 4.13 -5.61
CA PHE A 25 -27.98 4.91 -4.90
C PHE A 25 -28.25 4.89 -3.39
N VAL A 26 -29.49 5.18 -2.98
CA VAL A 26 -29.89 5.17 -1.56
C VAL A 26 -29.65 3.79 -0.94
N THR A 27 -30.05 2.71 -1.60
CA THR A 27 -29.83 1.34 -1.10
C THR A 27 -28.33 1.03 -0.92
N LEU A 28 -27.49 1.41 -1.89
CA LEU A 28 -26.05 1.14 -1.83
C LEU A 28 -25.36 1.93 -0.72
N ILE A 29 -25.68 3.21 -0.55
CA ILE A 29 -25.12 4.02 0.54
C ILE A 29 -25.63 3.55 1.92
N THR A 30 -26.91 3.20 2.03
CA THR A 30 -27.50 2.73 3.29
C THR A 30 -26.85 1.41 3.73
N SER A 31 -26.84 0.40 2.84
CA SER A 31 -26.19 -0.89 3.12
C SER A 31 -24.71 -0.76 3.42
N PHE A 32 -23.98 0.13 2.74
CA PHE A 32 -22.58 0.40 3.06
C PHE A 32 -22.42 1.06 4.44
N SER A 33 -23.29 2.01 4.80
CA SER A 33 -23.25 2.69 6.10
C SER A 33 -23.54 1.73 7.26
N GLU A 34 -24.53 0.86 7.09
CA GLU A 34 -24.84 -0.23 8.04
C GLU A 34 -23.63 -1.14 8.20
N ARG A 35 -23.04 -1.59 7.08
CA ARG A 35 -21.84 -2.45 7.09
C ARG A 35 -20.65 -1.81 7.80
N ILE A 36 -20.37 -0.52 7.57
CA ILE A 36 -19.27 0.20 8.25
C ILE A 36 -19.56 0.33 9.75
N THR A 37 -20.82 0.57 10.12
CA THR A 37 -21.24 0.68 11.52
C THR A 37 -21.06 -0.66 12.25
N GLU A 38 -21.45 -1.77 11.62
CA GLU A 38 -21.25 -3.13 12.15
C GLU A 38 -19.78 -3.49 12.35
N LEU A 39 -18.91 -3.09 11.42
CA LEU A 39 -17.46 -3.30 11.55
C LEU A 39 -16.82 -2.46 12.66
N GLY A 40 -17.50 -1.39 13.08
CA GLY A 40 -17.02 -0.48 14.11
C GLY A 40 -15.80 0.35 13.70
N PRO A 41 -15.14 1.02 14.66
CA PRO A 41 -13.95 1.82 14.43
C PRO A 41 -12.84 1.03 13.73
N LEU A 42 -11.96 1.73 13.01
CA LEU A 42 -10.77 1.13 12.40
C LEU A 42 -9.93 0.45 13.49
N GLY A 43 -9.53 -0.81 13.27
CA GLY A 43 -8.80 -1.61 14.24
C GLY A 43 -9.67 -2.64 14.96
N SER A 44 -10.95 -2.33 15.18
CA SER A 44 -11.88 -3.23 15.89
C SER A 44 -12.14 -4.52 15.12
N SER A 45 -12.53 -4.44 13.84
CA SER A 45 -12.75 -5.63 13.01
C SER A 45 -11.45 -6.27 12.51
N GLU A 46 -10.34 -5.53 12.55
CA GLU A 46 -9.02 -5.96 12.10
C GLU A 46 -8.24 -6.71 13.19
N GLY A 47 -8.59 -6.54 14.46
CA GLY A 47 -7.83 -7.08 15.59
C GLY A 47 -6.45 -6.45 15.74
N LEU A 48 -6.29 -5.20 15.32
CA LEU A 48 -5.02 -4.47 15.30
C LEU A 48 -5.14 -3.11 15.97
N GLU A 49 -4.06 -2.71 16.65
CA GLU A 49 -3.89 -1.36 17.19
C GLU A 49 -4.08 -0.29 16.09
N VAL A 50 -4.83 0.75 16.42
CA VAL A 50 -5.21 1.80 15.46
C VAL A 50 -3.99 2.52 14.94
N ASP A 51 -3.00 2.77 15.79
CA ASP A 51 -1.79 3.49 15.39
C ASP A 51 -0.91 2.65 14.45
N ARG A 52 -0.87 1.32 14.63
CA ARG A 52 -0.23 0.42 13.65
C ARG A 52 -0.92 0.49 12.29
N LEU A 53 -2.25 0.48 12.26
CA LEU A 53 -3.00 0.63 11.00
C LEU A 53 -2.81 2.00 10.35
N LYS A 54 -2.74 3.08 11.14
CA LYS A 54 -2.46 4.43 10.62
C LYS A 54 -1.11 4.50 9.93
N VAL A 55 -0.06 3.90 10.51
CA VAL A 55 1.28 3.86 9.90
C VAL A 55 1.23 3.10 8.57
N LYS A 56 0.59 1.92 8.52
CA LYS A 56 0.41 1.14 7.30
C LYS A 56 -0.35 1.91 6.20
N LEU A 57 -1.45 2.57 6.57
CA LEU A 57 -2.24 3.39 5.65
C LEU A 57 -1.45 4.61 5.14
N LYS A 58 -0.68 5.26 6.01
CA LYS A 58 0.18 6.39 5.65
C LYS A 58 1.30 5.95 4.69
N ALA A 59 1.91 4.80 4.94
CA ALA A 59 2.90 4.21 4.05
C ALA A 59 2.31 3.91 2.66
N ALA A 60 1.10 3.35 2.61
CA ALA A 60 0.37 3.14 1.36
C ALA A 60 0.11 4.45 0.61
N MET A 61 -0.38 5.48 1.29
CA MET A 61 -0.63 6.79 0.70
C MET A 61 0.65 7.37 0.10
N MET A 62 1.76 7.37 0.86
CA MET A 62 3.06 7.87 0.39
C MET A 62 3.59 7.07 -0.81
N ALA A 63 3.42 5.75 -0.82
CA ALA A 63 3.83 4.89 -1.94
C ALA A 63 3.02 5.20 -3.21
N LEU A 64 1.70 5.41 -3.06
CA LEU A 64 0.80 5.74 -4.18
C LEU A 64 1.05 7.15 -4.75
N GLU A 65 1.41 8.11 -3.90
CA GLU A 65 1.78 9.48 -4.30
C GLU A 65 3.19 9.56 -4.91
N GLY A 66 3.99 8.52 -4.70
CA GLY A 66 5.39 8.42 -5.11
C GLY A 66 5.61 8.46 -6.63
N LYS A 67 6.76 9.00 -7.03
CA LYS A 67 7.17 9.10 -8.44
C LYS A 67 7.29 7.72 -9.10
N ARG A 68 7.72 6.69 -8.37
CA ARG A 68 8.00 5.36 -8.95
C ARG A 68 6.74 4.72 -9.52
N LEU A 69 5.65 4.70 -8.76
CA LEU A 69 4.36 4.19 -9.25
C LEU A 69 3.86 4.98 -10.46
N ARG A 70 3.95 6.32 -10.40
CA ARG A 70 3.60 7.20 -11.52
C ARG A 70 4.37 6.85 -12.79
N MET A 71 5.67 6.56 -12.69
CA MET A 71 6.48 6.15 -13.84
C MET A 71 6.07 4.77 -14.38
N VAL A 72 5.76 3.80 -13.52
CA VAL A 72 5.28 2.47 -13.95
C VAL A 72 3.97 2.60 -14.72
N ILE A 73 3.00 3.36 -14.18
CA ILE A 73 1.71 3.61 -14.84
C ILE A 73 1.90 4.36 -16.16
N ALA A 74 2.75 5.39 -16.20
CA ALA A 74 3.05 6.14 -17.43
C ALA A 74 3.66 5.25 -18.51
N ARG A 75 4.58 4.36 -18.12
CA ARG A 75 5.18 3.36 -19.01
C ARG A 75 4.12 2.42 -19.57
N GLN A 76 3.24 1.88 -18.72
CA GLN A 76 2.14 1.02 -19.15
C GLN A 76 1.19 1.73 -20.11
N SER A 77 0.80 2.97 -19.82
CA SER A 77 -0.06 3.77 -20.70
C SER A 77 0.56 3.96 -22.10
N LYS A 78 1.87 4.21 -22.16
CA LYS A 78 2.59 4.30 -23.44
C LYS A 78 2.56 2.97 -24.20
N PHE A 79 2.80 1.86 -23.51
CA PHE A 79 2.73 0.52 -24.11
C PHE A 79 1.35 0.18 -24.64
N MET A 80 0.27 0.51 -23.92
CA MET A 80 -1.10 0.26 -24.39
C MET A 80 -1.46 1.06 -25.65
N LYS A 81 -0.88 2.26 -25.82
CA LYS A 81 -1.13 3.11 -26.98
C LYS A 81 -0.26 2.76 -28.19
N GLN A 82 0.97 2.30 -27.98
CA GLN A 82 1.99 2.17 -29.03
C GLN A 82 2.45 0.73 -29.28
N GLY A 83 2.02 -0.23 -28.44
CA GLY A 83 2.56 -1.59 -28.42
C GLY A 83 3.98 -1.65 -27.87
N ASN A 84 4.52 -2.85 -27.71
CA ASN A 84 5.95 -3.06 -27.44
C ASN A 84 6.78 -2.99 -28.74
N THR A 85 8.09 -3.28 -28.68
CA THR A 85 8.99 -3.35 -29.86
C THR A 85 8.46 -4.26 -30.98
N TYR A 86 7.59 -5.21 -30.63
CA TYR A 86 6.95 -6.18 -31.53
C TYR A 86 5.47 -5.85 -31.82
N ARG A 87 4.99 -4.66 -31.41
CA ARG A 87 3.59 -4.19 -31.50
C ARG A 87 2.57 -5.03 -30.73
N GLU A 88 3.03 -5.87 -29.81
CA GLU A 88 2.15 -6.65 -28.94
C GLU A 88 1.78 -5.87 -27.68
N ILE A 89 0.56 -6.09 -27.20
CA ILE A 89 0.11 -5.64 -25.88
C ILE A 89 0.43 -6.77 -24.91
N PRO A 90 1.24 -6.54 -23.85
CA PRO A 90 1.50 -7.57 -22.85
C PRO A 90 0.18 -8.03 -22.22
N PRO A 91 0.02 -9.33 -21.95
CA PRO A 91 -1.20 -9.82 -21.32
C PRO A 91 -1.38 -9.21 -19.92
N ASP A 92 -2.64 -8.93 -19.56
CA ASP A 92 -3.02 -8.15 -18.37
C ASP A 92 -2.32 -8.60 -17.08
N HIS A 93 -2.13 -9.90 -16.87
CA HIS A 93 -1.47 -10.43 -15.68
C HIS A 93 -0.02 -9.96 -15.51
N LYS A 94 0.73 -9.76 -16.61
CA LYS A 94 2.11 -9.24 -16.54
C LYS A 94 2.12 -7.75 -16.20
N LEU A 95 1.18 -6.98 -16.74
CA LEU A 95 1.01 -5.58 -16.40
C LEU A 95 0.64 -5.43 -14.92
N THR A 96 -0.21 -6.33 -14.42
CA THR A 96 -0.63 -6.34 -13.03
C THR A 96 0.53 -6.65 -12.08
N ALA A 97 1.32 -7.67 -12.38
CA ALA A 97 2.46 -8.06 -11.55
C ALA A 97 3.51 -6.94 -11.37
N ASP A 98 3.80 -6.18 -12.43
CA ASP A 98 4.79 -5.09 -12.41
C ASP A 98 4.40 -3.96 -11.45
N TRP A 99 3.13 -3.53 -11.48
CA TRP A 99 2.68 -2.46 -10.60
C TRP A 99 2.48 -2.97 -9.18
N GLU A 100 1.94 -4.17 -8.98
CA GLU A 100 1.77 -4.77 -7.65
C GLU A 100 3.11 -4.87 -6.93
N LYS A 101 4.13 -5.42 -7.59
CA LYS A 101 5.50 -5.48 -7.05
C LYS A 101 6.00 -4.09 -6.67
N THR A 102 5.86 -3.12 -7.57
CA THR A 102 6.33 -1.75 -7.33
C THR A 102 5.63 -1.11 -6.12
N VAL A 103 4.32 -1.28 -6.00
CA VAL A 103 3.54 -0.76 -4.88
C VAL A 103 3.97 -1.42 -3.58
N MET A 104 4.11 -2.74 -3.54
CA MET A 104 4.52 -3.46 -2.33
C MET A 104 5.91 -3.05 -1.85
N GLU A 105 6.89 -2.93 -2.75
CA GLU A 105 8.24 -2.47 -2.40
C GLU A 105 8.26 -1.03 -1.89
N GLU A 106 7.51 -0.13 -2.54
CA GLU A 106 7.42 1.26 -2.08
C GLU A 106 6.72 1.35 -0.72
N MET A 107 5.64 0.59 -0.51
CA MET A 107 4.95 0.55 0.79
C MET A 107 5.85 0.09 1.92
N ALA A 108 6.55 -1.04 1.73
CA ALA A 108 7.49 -1.55 2.73
C ALA A 108 8.58 -0.50 3.05
N SER A 109 9.11 0.16 2.01
CA SER A 109 10.10 1.21 2.18
C SER A 109 9.55 2.44 2.91
N GLN A 110 8.30 2.86 2.64
CA GLN A 110 7.68 4.00 3.33
C GLN A 110 7.29 3.65 4.77
N GLU A 111 6.81 2.43 5.04
CA GLU A 111 6.48 1.96 6.39
C GLU A 111 7.75 1.90 7.26
N LEU A 112 8.83 1.31 6.75
CA LEU A 112 10.14 1.31 7.40
C LEU A 112 10.61 2.73 7.72
N LEU A 113 10.52 3.64 6.74
CA LEU A 113 10.92 5.04 6.92
C LEU A 113 10.11 5.74 8.01
N LEU A 114 8.79 5.48 8.09
CA LEU A 114 7.93 6.08 9.11
C LEU A 114 8.32 5.62 10.51
N HIS A 115 8.56 4.32 10.71
CA HIS A 115 9.00 3.79 12.00
C HIS A 115 10.37 4.35 12.43
N LEU A 116 11.36 4.36 11.52
CA LEU A 116 12.72 4.82 11.82
C LEU A 116 12.81 6.33 12.10
N ARG A 117 11.87 7.12 11.54
CA ARG A 117 11.77 8.57 11.84
C ARG A 117 11.33 8.84 13.27
N GLU A 118 10.43 8.01 13.80
CA GLU A 118 9.93 8.16 15.17
C GLU A 118 11.03 7.80 16.19
N ARG A 119 11.69 6.66 16.01
CA ARG A 119 12.76 6.20 16.91
C ARG A 119 13.70 5.21 16.22
N ALA A 120 14.87 5.01 16.80
CA ALA A 120 15.72 3.89 16.42
C ALA A 120 15.06 2.57 16.87
N LEU A 121 15.10 1.55 16.02
CA LEU A 121 14.50 0.24 16.28
C LEU A 121 15.50 -0.90 16.00
N PRO A 122 15.41 -2.02 16.73
CA PRO A 122 16.03 -3.29 16.35
C PRO A 122 15.49 -3.83 15.03
N VAL A 123 16.35 -4.49 14.26
CA VAL A 123 15.98 -5.14 12.99
C VAL A 123 14.89 -6.20 13.20
N GLU A 124 14.89 -6.87 14.34
CA GLU A 124 13.95 -7.92 14.70
C GLU A 124 12.54 -7.35 14.93
N GLU A 125 12.45 -6.22 15.63
CA GLU A 125 11.18 -5.52 15.87
C GLU A 125 10.59 -5.00 14.54
N LEU A 126 11.43 -4.45 13.67
CA LEU A 126 11.00 -3.98 12.34
C LEU A 126 10.52 -5.12 11.45
N ALA A 127 11.22 -6.25 11.45
CA ALA A 127 10.81 -7.43 10.69
C ALA A 127 9.43 -7.94 11.12
N GLU A 128 9.16 -7.99 12.44
CA GLU A 128 7.85 -8.37 12.96
C GLU A 128 6.76 -7.33 12.64
N LEU A 129 7.07 -6.03 12.75
CA LEU A 129 6.12 -4.95 12.47
C LEU A 129 5.68 -4.95 10.99
N LEU A 130 6.66 -5.11 10.09
CA LEU A 130 6.47 -5.05 8.64
C LEU A 130 6.05 -6.39 8.02
N ASP A 131 6.12 -7.51 8.75
CA ASP A 131 5.87 -8.87 8.22
C ASP A 131 6.89 -9.22 7.10
N LEU A 132 8.18 -8.95 7.38
CA LEU A 132 9.31 -9.11 6.45
C LEU A 132 10.47 -9.90 7.08
N THR A 133 11.40 -10.36 6.24
CA THR A 133 12.66 -10.95 6.73
C THR A 133 13.64 -9.88 7.18
N TRP A 134 14.62 -10.23 8.04
CA TRP A 134 15.67 -9.29 8.46
C TRP A 134 16.51 -8.81 7.27
N GLU A 135 16.75 -9.69 6.29
CA GLU A 135 17.45 -9.39 5.05
C GLU A 135 16.73 -8.30 4.25
N ASP A 136 15.40 -8.44 4.08
CA ASP A 136 14.58 -7.45 3.39
C ASP A 136 14.61 -6.09 4.10
N VAL A 137 14.51 -6.09 5.44
CA VAL A 137 14.58 -4.84 6.25
C VAL A 137 15.92 -4.14 6.03
N ILE A 138 17.04 -4.89 6.11
CA ILE A 138 18.38 -4.36 5.88
C ILE A 138 18.52 -3.82 4.45
N ASP A 139 17.99 -4.52 3.46
CA ASP A 139 18.04 -4.10 2.05
C ASP A 139 17.23 -2.83 1.79
N TYR A 140 16.03 -2.71 2.37
CA TYR A 140 15.25 -1.47 2.30
C TYR A 140 15.93 -0.33 3.06
N PHE A 141 16.51 -0.61 4.24
CA PHE A 141 17.25 0.37 5.02
C PHE A 141 18.42 0.96 4.22
N LYS A 142 19.28 0.11 3.65
CA LYS A 142 20.41 0.55 2.80
C LYS A 142 19.96 1.44 1.64
N LYS A 143 18.80 1.14 1.04
CA LYS A 143 18.22 1.96 -0.03
C LYS A 143 17.75 3.33 0.49
N LEU A 144 17.21 3.40 1.70
CA LEU A 144 16.78 4.65 2.35
C LEU A 144 17.97 5.49 2.81
N GLU A 145 18.98 4.86 3.41
CA GLU A 145 20.24 5.48 3.85
C GLU A 145 20.98 6.09 2.65
N LYS A 146 21.12 5.35 1.54
CA LYS A 146 21.70 5.86 0.29
C LYS A 146 20.97 7.10 -0.26
N LYS A 147 19.67 7.22 0.01
CA LYS A 147 18.85 8.38 -0.37
C LYS A 147 18.89 9.50 0.68
N GLN A 148 19.65 9.35 1.77
CA GLN A 148 19.73 10.28 2.90
C GLN A 148 18.36 10.55 3.54
N LEU A 149 17.49 9.53 3.56
CA LEU A 149 16.16 9.64 4.16
C LEU A 149 16.13 9.17 5.62
N VAL A 150 17.16 8.45 6.04
CA VAL A 150 17.34 7.91 7.38
C VAL A 150 18.82 7.93 7.74
N GLU A 151 19.12 8.19 9.02
CA GLU A 151 20.48 8.17 9.56
C GLU A 151 20.93 6.73 9.88
N PRO A 152 22.23 6.40 9.80
CA PRO A 152 22.74 5.05 10.01
C PRO A 152 22.43 4.47 11.40
N ASP A 153 22.36 5.32 12.43
CA ASP A 153 22.12 4.96 13.83
C ASP A 153 20.66 4.62 14.14
N ARG A 154 19.75 4.76 13.17
CA ARG A 154 18.32 4.45 13.35
C ARG A 154 18.01 2.97 13.28
N LEU A 155 18.87 2.14 12.68
CA LEU A 155 18.71 0.69 12.65
C LEU A 155 19.70 0.05 13.62
N ILE A 156 19.17 -0.70 14.60
CA ILE A 156 19.97 -1.45 15.56
C ILE A 156 20.06 -2.90 15.06
N VAL A 157 21.27 -3.37 14.79
CA VAL A 157 21.55 -4.77 14.41
C VAL A 157 22.27 -5.40 15.59
N THR A 158 21.62 -6.34 16.28
CA THR A 158 22.15 -6.98 17.49
C THR A 158 22.73 -8.36 17.18
#